data_AF-A0A1G8FFP9-F1
#
_entry.id   AF-A0A1G8FFP9-F1
#
_cell.length_a   1.000
_cell.length_b   1.000
_cell.length_c   1.000
_cell.angle_alpha   90.00
_cell.angle_beta   90.00
_cell.angle_gamma   90.00
#
_symmetry.space_group_name_H-M   'P 1'
#
loop_
_entity.id
_entity.type
_entity.pdbx_description
1 polymer ?
#
loop_
_entity_poly.entity_id
_entity_poly.type
_entity_poly.pdbx_seq_one_letter_code
_entity_poly.pdbx_strand_id
1 'polypeptide(L)'
;MKKIILLFIIVSTMSFSLINDNNYYLLFEKANNIKFFKYGKHYYYEYFTDEKKEINGNLYYVEIRKYSFGDIDTTYIRKSDINYLQFNRITNSESILLPINPKIGDNWLENDGSWKYEVIEEKATFETSNKNYDDCILVKCKQLTNRDSNKNDEYLLYYSKESGFVGNIDKEKKILSFLKEIKLNTVEGEKIKTN
;
A
#
# COMPACT_ATOMS: atom_id res chain seq x y z
N MET A 1 -61.81 -29.09 -20.17
CA MET A 1 -60.69 -29.08 -19.20
C MET A 1 -59.85 -27.83 -19.46
N LYS A 2 -59.58 -26.98 -18.45
CA LYS A 2 -58.67 -25.83 -18.60
C LYS A 2 -57.30 -26.20 -18.01
N LYS A 3 -56.21 -26.05 -18.79
CA LYS A 3 -54.84 -26.12 -18.26
C LYS A 3 -54.43 -24.74 -17.78
N ILE A 4 -54.07 -24.61 -16.51
CA ILE A 4 -53.39 -23.42 -15.99
C ILE A 4 -51.89 -23.66 -16.13
N ILE A 5 -51.21 -22.79 -16.88
CA ILE A 5 -49.74 -22.80 -16.98
C ILE A 5 -49.23 -21.80 -15.95
N LEU A 6 -48.66 -22.30 -14.86
CA LEU A 6 -48.07 -21.46 -13.81
C LEU A 6 -46.65 -21.08 -14.21
N LEU A 7 -46.47 -19.87 -14.73
CA LEU A 7 -45.16 -19.37 -15.18
C LEU A 7 -44.31 -18.93 -13.97
N PHE A 8 -43.36 -19.77 -13.56
CA PHE A 8 -42.46 -19.48 -12.44
C PHE A 8 -41.34 -18.52 -12.88
N ILE A 9 -41.54 -17.22 -12.66
CA ILE A 9 -40.50 -16.21 -12.93
C ILE A 9 -39.49 -16.25 -11.79
N ILE A 10 -38.37 -16.94 -11.99
CA ILE A 10 -37.24 -16.94 -11.06
C ILE A 10 -36.51 -15.61 -11.21
N VAL A 11 -36.86 -14.63 -10.35
CA VAL A 11 -36.09 -13.39 -10.21
C VAL A 11 -34.80 -13.71 -9.47
N SER A 12 -33.73 -13.99 -10.22
CA SER A 12 -32.39 -14.12 -9.67
C SER A 12 -31.90 -12.74 -9.23
N THR A 13 -32.12 -12.39 -7.97
CA THR A 13 -31.50 -11.21 -7.35
C THR A 13 -29.99 -11.42 -7.32
N MET A 14 -29.27 -10.88 -8.30
CA MET A 14 -27.82 -10.77 -8.23
C MET A 14 -27.48 -9.78 -7.12
N SER A 15 -27.30 -10.30 -5.91
CA SER A 15 -26.68 -9.57 -4.81
C SER A 15 -25.28 -9.18 -5.22
N PHE A 16 -25.12 -7.95 -5.72
CA PHE A 16 -23.82 -7.31 -5.84
C PHE A 16 -23.28 -7.10 -4.42
N SER A 17 -22.59 -8.13 -3.91
CA SER A 17 -21.71 -8.01 -2.78
C SER A 17 -20.58 -7.07 -3.18
N LEU A 18 -20.73 -5.78 -2.86
CA LEU A 18 -19.62 -4.85 -2.80
C LEU A 18 -18.55 -5.49 -1.93
N ILE A 19 -17.42 -5.82 -2.55
CA ILE A 19 -16.28 -6.36 -1.83
C ILE A 19 -15.67 -5.17 -1.08
N ASN A 20 -16.12 -4.97 0.16
CA ASN A 20 -15.42 -4.12 1.13
C ASN A 20 -14.10 -4.81 1.48
N ASP A 21 -13.13 -4.66 0.59
CA ASP A 21 -11.80 -5.26 0.71
C ASP A 21 -11.00 -4.44 1.73
N ASN A 22 -11.33 -4.65 3.02
CA ASN A 22 -10.91 -3.90 4.21
C ASN A 22 -9.42 -4.09 4.54
N ASN A 23 -8.56 -3.86 3.55
CA ASN A 23 -7.14 -4.20 3.52
C ASN A 23 -6.27 -2.97 3.80
N TYR A 24 -5.37 -3.05 4.78
CA TYR A 24 -4.36 -2.02 5.03
C TYR A 24 -3.25 -1.93 3.97
N TYR A 25 -3.35 -2.71 2.88
CA TYR A 25 -2.49 -2.60 1.71
C TYR A 25 -3.29 -2.91 0.43
N LEU A 26 -3.41 -1.90 -0.44
CA LEU A 26 -4.25 -1.94 -1.64
C LEU A 26 -3.44 -2.46 -2.84
N LEU A 27 -3.46 -3.77 -3.04
CA LEU A 27 -3.09 -4.38 -4.32
C LEU A 27 -4.24 -4.24 -5.31
N PHE A 28 -3.96 -4.24 -6.61
CA PHE A 28 -4.98 -4.13 -7.68
C PHE A 28 -5.81 -2.83 -7.66
N GLU A 29 -5.21 -1.72 -7.23
CA GLU A 29 -5.56 -0.46 -7.89
C GLU A 29 -5.25 -0.60 -9.39
N LYS A 30 -6.18 -0.16 -10.25
CA LYS A 30 -6.01 -0.26 -11.72
C LYS A 30 -4.71 0.42 -12.15
N ALA A 31 -4.12 0.01 -13.27
CA ALA A 31 -2.88 0.64 -13.75
C ALA A 31 -3.01 2.13 -14.09
N ASN A 32 -4.25 2.62 -14.25
CA ASN A 32 -4.57 4.03 -14.43
C ASN A 32 -5.02 4.75 -13.13
N ASN A 33 -4.96 4.11 -11.97
CA ASN A 33 -5.03 4.78 -10.68
C ASN A 33 -3.63 5.23 -10.26
N ILE A 34 -3.50 6.42 -9.67
CA ILE A 34 -2.22 6.99 -9.25
C ILE A 34 -2.35 7.59 -7.86
N LYS A 35 -1.47 7.20 -6.94
CA LYS A 35 -1.27 7.89 -5.66
C LYS A 35 -0.21 8.96 -5.82
N PHE A 36 -0.47 10.16 -5.32
CA PHE A 36 0.48 11.27 -5.35
C PHE A 36 0.92 11.64 -3.93
N PHE A 37 2.20 11.48 -3.65
CA PHE A 37 2.80 11.70 -2.34
C PHE A 37 3.67 12.96 -2.33
N LYS A 38 3.50 13.78 -1.30
CA LYS A 38 4.43 14.87 -0.98
C LYS A 38 5.63 14.29 -0.23
N TYR A 39 6.86 14.67 -0.59
CA TYR A 39 8.09 14.18 0.04
C TYR A 39 9.09 15.32 0.24
N GLY A 40 9.13 15.91 1.45
CA GLY A 40 9.91 17.13 1.71
C GLY A 40 9.62 18.25 0.70
N LYS A 41 10.65 18.77 0.02
CA LYS A 41 10.48 19.73 -1.09
C LYS A 41 9.96 19.07 -2.38
N HIS A 42 10.20 17.78 -2.55
CA HIS A 42 9.87 16.97 -3.72
C HIS A 42 8.45 16.37 -3.63
N TYR A 43 8.14 15.52 -4.60
CA TYR A 43 7.00 14.60 -4.62
C TYR A 43 7.40 13.31 -5.35
N TYR A 44 6.58 12.27 -5.19
CA TYR A 44 6.59 11.06 -6.02
C TYR A 44 5.17 10.60 -6.30
N TYR A 45 5.00 9.71 -7.27
CA TYR A 45 3.74 9.03 -7.52
C TYR A 45 3.92 7.53 -7.66
N GLU A 46 2.91 6.78 -7.23
CA GLU A 46 2.86 5.31 -7.22
C GLU A 46 1.66 4.83 -8.02
N TYR A 47 1.86 3.79 -8.82
CA TYR A 47 0.83 3.12 -9.62
C TYR A 47 1.25 1.68 -9.90
N PHE A 48 0.28 0.78 -10.04
CA PHE A 48 0.55 -0.57 -10.54
C PHE A 48 0.61 -0.58 -12.07
N THR A 49 1.21 -1.61 -12.67
CA THR A 49 0.99 -1.91 -14.10
C THR A 49 -0.09 -2.99 -14.25
N ASP A 50 -0.65 -3.15 -15.46
CA ASP A 50 -1.58 -4.25 -15.76
C ASP A 50 -0.85 -5.61 -15.88
N GLU A 51 0.49 -5.60 -15.92
CA GLU A 51 1.31 -6.81 -15.99
C GLU A 51 1.62 -7.38 -14.60
N LYS A 52 1.66 -8.71 -14.52
CA LYS A 52 2.17 -9.43 -13.36
C LYS A 52 3.50 -10.10 -13.70
N LYS A 53 4.46 -10.05 -12.78
CA LYS A 53 5.78 -10.67 -12.96
C LYS A 53 5.86 -12.00 -12.21
N GLU A 54 6.22 -13.06 -12.91
CA GLU A 54 6.62 -14.31 -12.26
C GLU A 54 8.08 -14.22 -11.79
N ILE A 55 8.32 -14.59 -10.54
CA ILE A 55 9.65 -14.68 -9.91
C ILE A 55 9.64 -15.88 -8.95
N ASN A 56 10.59 -16.80 -9.08
CA ASN A 56 10.73 -17.98 -8.21
C ASN A 56 9.41 -18.77 -8.04
N GLY A 57 8.67 -18.98 -9.14
CA GLY A 57 7.37 -19.68 -9.16
C GLY A 57 6.20 -18.93 -8.52
N ASN A 58 6.42 -17.70 -8.04
CA ASN A 58 5.40 -16.84 -7.43
C ASN A 58 5.04 -15.68 -8.37
N LEU A 59 3.77 -15.28 -8.37
CA LEU A 59 3.25 -14.24 -9.26
C LEU A 59 3.03 -12.93 -8.49
N TYR A 60 3.67 -11.86 -8.97
CA TYR A 60 3.74 -10.55 -8.31
C TYR A 60 3.04 -9.46 -9.10
N TYR A 61 2.42 -8.52 -8.38
CA TYR A 61 2.11 -7.19 -8.88
C TYR A 61 3.40 -6.42 -9.14
N VAL A 62 3.40 -5.58 -10.17
CA VAL A 62 4.48 -4.62 -10.44
C VAL A 62 3.97 -3.23 -10.08
N GLU A 63 4.55 -2.64 -9.03
CA GLU A 63 4.33 -1.25 -8.64
C GLU A 63 5.49 -0.40 -9.15
N ILE A 64 5.17 0.75 -9.74
CA ILE A 64 6.14 1.75 -10.20
C ILE A 64 6.01 2.97 -9.29
N ARG A 65 7.10 3.34 -8.62
CA ARG A 65 7.23 4.63 -7.95
C ARG A 65 8.13 5.53 -8.78
N LYS A 66 7.66 6.73 -9.13
CA LYS A 66 8.42 7.70 -9.92
C LYS A 66 8.53 9.05 -9.23
N TYR A 67 9.75 9.55 -9.10
CA TYR A 67 10.06 10.74 -8.32
C TYR A 67 10.11 12.01 -9.19
N SER A 68 9.79 13.14 -8.59
CA SER A 68 9.88 14.48 -9.21
C SER A 68 11.28 14.88 -9.73
N PHE A 69 12.34 14.17 -9.31
CA PHE A 69 13.72 14.40 -9.72
C PHE A 69 14.20 13.46 -10.85
N GLY A 70 13.35 12.55 -11.33
CA GLY A 70 13.59 11.72 -12.52
C GLY A 70 13.67 10.22 -12.24
N ASP A 71 14.11 9.83 -11.05
CA ASP A 71 14.31 8.43 -10.67
C ASP A 71 13.01 7.60 -10.68
N ILE A 72 13.15 6.29 -10.89
CA ILE A 72 12.05 5.32 -10.95
C ILE A 72 12.46 4.05 -10.18
N ASP A 73 11.71 3.72 -9.13
CA ASP A 73 11.77 2.43 -8.46
C ASP A 73 10.74 1.46 -9.07
N THR A 74 10.98 0.15 -8.92
CA THR A 74 10.02 -0.90 -9.28
C THR A 74 9.93 -1.92 -8.16
N THR A 75 8.78 -1.95 -7.49
CA THR A 75 8.47 -2.87 -6.40
C THR A 75 7.72 -4.09 -6.94
N TYR A 76 8.12 -5.29 -6.51
CA TYR A 76 7.40 -6.54 -6.83
C TYR A 76 6.69 -7.02 -5.57
N ILE A 77 5.36 -7.05 -5.60
CA ILE A 77 4.53 -7.23 -4.39
C ILE A 77 3.55 -8.40 -4.57
N ARG A 78 3.35 -9.22 -3.53
CA ARG A 78 2.29 -10.24 -3.52
C ARG A 78 1.60 -10.34 -2.15
N LYS A 79 0.39 -10.92 -2.14
CA LYS A 79 -0.34 -11.33 -0.93
C LYS A 79 -0.09 -12.83 -0.72
N SER A 80 0.25 -13.25 0.49
CA SER A 80 0.12 -14.64 0.95
C SER A 80 -1.17 -14.79 1.77
N ASP A 81 -1.39 -15.91 2.44
CA ASP A 81 -2.55 -16.08 3.31
C ASP A 81 -2.49 -15.22 4.59
N ILE A 82 -1.30 -14.72 4.96
CA ILE A 82 -1.07 -13.97 6.21
C ILE A 82 -0.37 -12.61 6.05
N ASN A 83 0.41 -12.40 4.98
CA ASN A 83 1.27 -11.21 4.83
C ASN A 83 1.17 -10.58 3.42
N TYR A 84 1.38 -9.26 3.37
CA TYR A 84 1.87 -8.57 2.18
C TYR A 84 3.38 -8.68 2.11
N LEU A 85 3.91 -9.04 0.94
CA LEU A 85 5.31 -9.43 0.74
C LEU A 85 5.92 -8.66 -0.43
N GLN A 86 7.08 -8.04 -0.18
CA GLN A 86 7.92 -7.39 -1.20
C GLN A 86 9.08 -8.31 -1.56
N PHE A 87 9.34 -8.53 -2.86
CA PHE A 87 10.53 -9.23 -3.31
C PHE A 87 11.72 -8.28 -3.51
N ASN A 88 12.77 -8.49 -2.72
CA ASN A 88 14.05 -7.81 -2.84
C ASN A 88 14.95 -8.51 -3.87
N ARG A 89 15.21 -7.83 -4.99
CA ARG A 89 15.99 -8.34 -6.12
C ARG A 89 17.49 -8.49 -5.85
N ILE A 90 18.03 -7.82 -4.83
CA ILE A 90 19.46 -7.88 -4.46
C ILE A 90 19.74 -9.14 -3.65
N THR A 91 18.86 -9.45 -2.69
CA THR A 91 18.96 -10.63 -1.82
C THR A 91 18.24 -11.87 -2.37
N ASN A 92 17.53 -11.75 -3.49
CA ASN A 92 16.70 -12.80 -4.11
C ASN A 92 15.67 -13.40 -3.13
N SER A 93 15.06 -12.55 -2.30
CA SER A 93 14.25 -12.97 -1.16
C SER A 93 13.01 -12.09 -0.94
N GLU A 94 12.05 -12.59 -0.18
CA GLU A 94 10.84 -11.84 0.22
C GLU A 94 11.02 -11.22 1.61
N SER A 95 10.58 -9.98 1.78
CA SER A 95 10.41 -9.30 3.07
C SER A 95 8.93 -8.99 3.31
N ILE A 96 8.49 -9.04 4.57
CA ILE A 96 7.11 -8.64 4.92
C ILE A 96 7.00 -7.10 4.85
N LEU A 97 6.01 -6.62 4.11
CA LEU A 97 5.60 -5.21 4.09
C LEU A 97 4.68 -4.89 5.27
N LEU A 98 3.68 -5.75 5.48
CA LEU A 98 2.66 -5.64 6.52
C LEU A 98 1.94 -6.99 6.67
N PRO A 99 1.57 -7.42 7.89
CA PRO A 99 0.57 -8.47 8.07
C PRO A 99 -0.77 -8.10 7.41
N ILE A 100 -1.58 -9.09 7.03
CA ILE A 100 -2.92 -8.83 6.45
C ILE A 100 -3.92 -8.38 7.52
N ASN A 101 -3.76 -8.89 8.76
CA ASN A 101 -4.56 -8.51 9.92
C ASN A 101 -3.64 -7.97 11.04
N PRO A 102 -2.99 -6.81 10.83
CA PRO A 102 -1.97 -6.29 11.74
C PRO A 102 -2.56 -5.89 13.10
N LYS A 103 -1.85 -6.20 14.18
CA LYS A 103 -2.23 -5.94 15.58
C LYS A 103 -1.07 -5.40 16.40
N ILE A 104 -1.37 -4.68 17.48
CA ILE A 104 -0.35 -4.16 18.41
C ILE A 104 0.52 -5.32 18.94
N GLY A 105 1.84 -5.19 18.76
CA GLY A 105 2.83 -6.21 19.11
C GLY A 105 3.25 -7.13 17.95
N ASP A 106 2.54 -7.14 16.83
CA ASP A 106 3.02 -7.81 15.60
C ASP A 106 4.35 -7.19 15.17
N ASN A 107 5.37 -8.02 15.00
CA ASN A 107 6.70 -7.55 14.66
C ASN A 107 7.46 -8.55 13.78
N TRP A 108 8.29 -8.02 12.89
CA TRP A 108 9.05 -8.79 11.90
C TRP A 108 10.37 -8.09 11.56
N LEU A 109 11.23 -8.77 10.80
CA LEU A 109 12.48 -8.22 10.27
C LEU A 109 12.38 -8.08 8.74
N GLU A 110 13.21 -7.20 8.16
CA GLU A 110 13.60 -7.38 6.75
C GLU A 110 14.40 -8.69 6.63
N ASN A 111 14.33 -9.41 5.49
CA ASN A 111 14.91 -10.74 5.36
C ASN A 111 16.44 -10.81 5.57
N ASP A 112 17.17 -9.69 5.35
CA ASP A 112 18.60 -9.60 5.64
C ASP A 112 18.92 -9.19 7.10
N GLY A 113 17.90 -9.05 7.96
CA GLY A 113 18.01 -8.66 9.36
C GLY A 113 18.37 -7.19 9.59
N SER A 114 18.43 -6.35 8.55
CA SER A 114 18.93 -4.97 8.68
C SER A 114 17.93 -4.00 9.31
N TRP A 115 16.63 -4.32 9.29
CA TRP A 115 15.53 -3.54 9.87
C TRP A 115 14.60 -4.42 10.71
N LYS A 116 14.06 -3.85 11.80
CA LYS A 116 12.90 -4.35 12.54
C LYS A 116 11.67 -3.46 12.27
N TYR A 117 10.53 -4.11 12.12
CA TYR A 117 9.21 -3.50 12.03
C TYR A 117 8.35 -3.97 13.22
N GLU A 118 7.51 -3.09 13.76
CA GLU A 118 6.66 -3.38 14.92
C GLU A 118 5.39 -2.52 14.87
N VAL A 119 4.21 -3.15 14.90
CA VAL A 119 2.94 -2.44 15.04
C VAL A 119 2.81 -1.95 16.48
N ILE A 120 2.82 -0.64 16.67
CA ILE A 120 2.75 0.00 17.99
C ILE A 120 1.37 0.59 18.31
N GLU A 121 0.52 0.79 17.29
CA GLU A 121 -0.84 1.32 17.46
C GLU A 121 -1.77 0.84 16.34
N GLU A 122 -3.03 0.53 16.67
CA GLU A 122 -4.06 0.08 15.72
C GLU A 122 -5.05 1.19 15.31
N LYS A 123 -5.02 2.33 16.00
CA LYS A 123 -6.01 3.42 15.91
C LYS A 123 -5.37 4.81 15.89
N ALA A 124 -4.15 4.92 15.37
CA ALA A 124 -3.46 6.20 15.31
C ALA A 124 -4.16 7.16 14.33
N THR A 125 -4.18 8.45 14.66
CA THR A 125 -4.50 9.51 13.69
C THR A 125 -3.21 10.02 13.04
N PHE A 126 -3.22 10.16 11.72
CA PHE A 126 -2.17 10.84 10.95
C PHE A 126 -2.71 12.16 10.42
N GLU A 127 -2.26 13.27 11.00
CA GLU A 127 -2.61 14.62 10.56
C GLU A 127 -1.64 15.12 9.48
N THR A 128 -2.18 15.70 8.41
CA THR A 128 -1.40 16.28 7.31
C THR A 128 -1.97 17.64 6.90
N SER A 129 -1.22 18.42 6.12
CA SER A 129 -1.65 19.75 5.67
C SER A 129 -2.92 19.78 4.78
N ASN A 130 -3.45 18.64 4.36
CA ASN A 130 -4.60 18.52 3.46
C ASN A 130 -5.66 17.49 3.88
N LYS A 131 -5.33 16.53 4.76
CA LYS A 131 -6.25 15.49 5.23
C LYS A 131 -5.77 14.89 6.56
N ASN A 132 -6.70 14.62 7.46
CA ASN A 132 -6.48 13.71 8.59
C ASN A 132 -6.89 12.29 8.19
N TYR A 133 -6.14 11.30 8.66
CA TYR A 133 -6.43 9.88 8.48
C TYR A 133 -6.55 9.22 9.86
N ASP A 134 -7.76 8.84 10.24
CA ASP A 134 -8.05 8.16 11.51
C ASP A 134 -8.02 6.63 11.35
N ASP A 135 -8.07 5.89 12.48
CA ASP A 135 -8.05 4.42 12.54
C ASP A 135 -6.87 3.77 11.75
N CYS A 136 -5.71 4.43 11.74
CA CYS A 136 -4.50 3.94 11.06
C CYS A 136 -3.69 2.97 11.93
N ILE A 137 -3.09 1.97 11.27
CA ILE A 137 -2.01 1.17 11.84
C ILE A 137 -0.74 2.00 11.83
N LEU A 138 -0.05 2.07 12.97
CA LEU A 138 1.24 2.71 13.13
C LEU A 138 2.34 1.67 13.25
N VAL A 139 3.22 1.58 12.25
CA VAL A 139 4.36 0.64 12.22
C VAL A 139 5.65 1.40 12.51
N LYS A 140 6.25 1.11 13.66
CA LYS A 140 7.60 1.56 14.02
C LYS A 140 8.63 0.78 13.21
N CYS A 141 9.49 1.49 12.49
CA CYS A 141 10.56 0.93 11.68
C CYS A 141 11.89 1.38 12.26
N LYS A 142 12.70 0.44 12.74
CA LYS A 142 14.00 0.70 13.37
C LYS A 142 15.11 -0.06 12.67
N GLN A 143 16.20 0.63 12.38
CA GLN A 143 17.39 0.03 11.81
C GLN A 143 18.16 -0.78 12.86
N LEU A 144 18.63 -1.97 12.49
CA LEU A 144 19.43 -2.86 13.34
C LEU A 144 20.92 -2.92 12.93
N THR A 145 21.26 -2.42 11.74
CA THR A 145 22.60 -2.44 11.15
C THR A 145 22.89 -1.16 10.38
N ASN A 146 24.15 -0.79 10.18
CA ASN A 146 24.49 0.42 9.43
C ASN A 146 24.37 0.27 7.88
N ARG A 147 23.52 -0.65 7.39
CA ARG A 147 23.35 -0.96 5.95
C ARG A 147 22.91 0.26 5.15
N ASP A 148 21.92 1.00 5.66
CA ASP A 148 21.40 2.24 5.07
C ASP A 148 21.78 3.43 5.96
N SER A 149 23.07 3.63 6.24
CA SER A 149 23.56 4.72 7.13
C SER A 149 23.29 6.15 6.62
N ASN A 150 22.71 6.27 5.43
CA ASN A 150 22.20 7.49 4.82
C ASN A 150 20.69 7.73 5.05
N LYS A 151 19.98 6.81 5.73
CA LYS A 151 18.57 6.93 6.15
C LYS A 151 18.49 7.25 7.64
N ASN A 152 17.30 7.64 8.11
CA ASN A 152 17.04 7.80 9.54
C ASN A 152 17.17 6.43 10.25
N ASP A 153 17.74 6.39 11.45
CA ASP A 153 17.82 5.21 12.32
C ASP A 153 16.45 4.68 12.75
N GLU A 154 15.45 5.56 12.85
CA GLU A 154 14.07 5.23 13.18
C GLU A 154 13.06 6.16 12.50
N TYR A 155 11.97 5.58 11.99
CA TYR A 155 10.80 6.28 11.46
C TYR A 155 9.52 5.47 11.71
N LEU A 156 8.36 6.11 11.63
CA LEU A 156 7.04 5.48 11.81
C LEU A 156 6.23 5.60 10.51
N LEU A 157 5.64 4.49 10.05
CA LEU A 157 4.77 4.40 8.87
C LEU A 157 3.30 4.33 9.29
N TYR A 158 2.43 5.02 8.57
CA TYR A 158 0.98 4.99 8.77
C TYR A 158 0.26 4.28 7.61
N TYR A 159 -0.65 3.36 7.95
CA TYR A 159 -1.50 2.65 6.98
C TYR A 159 -2.98 2.77 7.36
N SER A 160 -3.83 3.20 6.42
CA SER A 160 -5.29 3.23 6.56
C SER A 160 -5.96 2.13 5.74
N LYS A 161 -7.16 1.69 6.14
CA LYS A 161 -7.93 0.68 5.37
C LYS A 161 -8.38 1.19 3.99
N GLU A 162 -8.59 2.50 3.84
CA GLU A 162 -9.15 3.10 2.61
C GLU A 162 -8.08 3.53 1.59
N SER A 163 -6.81 3.54 1.95
CA SER A 163 -5.74 4.06 1.07
C SER A 163 -4.44 3.24 1.12
N GLY A 164 -4.33 2.26 2.02
CA GLY A 164 -3.08 1.57 2.31
C GLY A 164 -2.10 2.52 3.00
N PHE A 165 -0.84 2.57 2.56
CA PHE A 165 0.14 3.52 3.06
C PHE A 165 -0.31 4.98 2.83
N VAL A 166 -0.36 5.78 3.90
CA VAL A 166 -0.78 7.20 3.86
C VAL A 166 0.33 8.19 4.17
N GLY A 167 1.46 7.75 4.73
CA GLY A 167 2.61 8.61 4.98
C GLY A 167 3.49 8.13 6.12
N ASN A 168 4.56 8.88 6.38
CA ASN A 168 5.54 8.55 7.41
C ASN A 168 6.16 9.77 8.09
N ILE A 169 6.56 9.59 9.34
CA ILE A 169 7.22 10.58 10.19
C ILE A 169 8.54 10.03 10.73
N ASP A 170 9.49 10.89 11.06
CA ASP A 170 10.67 10.49 11.83
C ASP A 170 10.35 10.31 13.33
N LYS A 171 11.34 9.84 14.10
CA LYS A 171 11.25 9.69 15.57
C LYS A 171 10.97 11.00 16.33
N GLU A 172 11.17 12.15 15.69
CA GLU A 172 10.88 13.50 16.21
C GLU A 172 9.46 13.97 15.80
N LYS A 173 8.67 13.07 15.20
CA LYS A 173 7.30 13.27 14.68
C LYS A 173 7.17 14.27 13.53
N LYS A 174 8.26 14.61 12.85
CA LYS A 174 8.25 15.48 11.67
C LYS A 174 7.91 14.65 10.43
N ILE A 175 6.99 15.17 9.61
CA ILE A 175 6.49 14.48 8.43
C ILE A 175 7.57 14.42 7.34
N LEU A 176 7.85 13.19 6.88
CA LEU A 176 8.82 12.88 5.83
C LEU A 176 8.10 12.80 4.47
N SER A 177 7.06 11.97 4.39
CA SER A 177 6.13 11.94 3.25
C SER A 177 4.68 11.75 3.68
N PHE A 178 3.75 12.16 2.83
CA PHE A 178 2.32 11.92 3.01
C PHE A 178 1.57 11.85 1.68
N LEU A 179 0.49 11.07 1.66
CA LEU A 179 -0.45 10.95 0.55
C LEU A 179 -1.26 12.26 0.44
N LYS A 180 -1.13 12.95 -0.70
CA LYS A 180 -1.84 14.21 -0.96
C LYS A 180 -3.12 14.00 -1.76
N GLU A 181 -3.09 13.09 -2.73
CA GLU A 181 -4.20 12.81 -3.66
C GLU A 181 -4.16 11.34 -4.11
N ILE A 182 -5.31 10.70 -4.27
CA ILE A 182 -5.47 9.50 -5.11
C ILE A 182 -6.29 9.92 -6.32
N LYS A 183 -5.75 9.69 -7.52
CA LYS A 183 -6.49 9.86 -8.78
C LYS A 183 -6.91 8.51 -9.33
N LEU A 184 -8.15 8.44 -9.83
CA LEU A 184 -8.74 7.20 -10.34
C LEU A 184 -9.00 7.32 -11.85
N ASN A 185 -8.63 6.30 -12.61
CA ASN A 185 -8.80 6.24 -14.08
C ASN A 185 -8.15 7.43 -14.85
N THR A 186 -6.93 7.82 -14.45
CA THR A 186 -6.08 8.80 -15.15
C THR A 186 -5.75 8.38 -16.60
N VAL A 187 -5.26 9.32 -17.41
CA VAL A 187 -4.85 9.05 -18.79
C VAL A 187 -3.42 9.57 -19.02
N GLU A 188 -2.65 8.92 -19.89
CA GLU A 188 -1.31 9.38 -20.25
C GLU A 188 -1.35 10.83 -20.75
N GLY A 189 -0.43 11.66 -20.24
CA GLY A 189 -0.39 13.10 -20.52
C GLY A 189 -1.27 13.98 -19.61
N GLU A 190 -2.08 13.40 -18.70
CA GLU A 190 -2.83 14.19 -17.72
C GLU A 190 -1.90 14.94 -16.77
N LYS A 191 -2.05 16.27 -16.70
CA LYS A 191 -1.22 17.11 -15.83
C LYS A 191 -1.69 17.05 -14.38
N ILE A 192 -0.85 16.53 -13.49
CA ILE A 192 -1.03 16.62 -12.04
C ILE A 192 -0.91 18.11 -11.63
N LYS A 193 -1.94 18.64 -10.95
CA LYS A 193 -1.96 20.04 -10.49
C LYS A 193 -1.18 20.18 -9.18
N THR A 194 0.11 20.49 -9.29
CA THR A 194 0.96 20.78 -8.13
C THR A 194 0.74 22.22 -7.64
N ASN A 195 -0.44 22.46 -7.05
CA ASN A 195 -0.66 23.57 -6.12
C ASN A 195 0.10 23.31 -4.81
#